data_AF-A0A3D3FY36-F1
#
_entry.id   AF-A0A3D3FY36-F1
#
_cell.length_a   1.000
_cell.length_b   1.000
_cell.length_c   1.000
_cell.angle_alpha   90.00
_cell.angle_beta   90.00
_cell.angle_gamma   90.00
#
_symmetry.space_group_name_H-M   'P 1'
#
loop_
_entity.id
_entity.type
_entity.pdbx_description
1 polymer ?
#
loop_
_entity_poly.entity_id
_entity_poly.type
_entity_poly.pdbx_seq_one_letter_code
_entity_poly.pdbx_strand_id
1 'polypeptide(L)' 'MSYTFDYLVFIGRFQPFHYAHLQTVQVALSQSQYVILALGSAQNERNLKNPFTASERE' A
#
# COMPACT_ATOMS: atom_id res chain seq x y z
N MET A 1 -2.78 -11.18 -20.88
CA MET A 1 -4.02 -10.94 -20.10
C MET A 1 -4.63 -9.62 -20.56
N SER A 2 -5.95 -9.53 -20.68
CA SER A 2 -6.64 -8.23 -20.71
C SER A 2 -6.96 -7.89 -19.25
N TYR A 3 -6.32 -6.87 -18.70
CA TYR A 3 -6.65 -6.37 -17.37
C TYR A 3 -7.84 -5.41 -17.44
N THR A 4 -8.57 -5.22 -16.34
CA THR A 4 -9.69 -4.27 -16.27
C THR A 4 -9.18 -2.83 -16.17
N PHE A 5 -8.02 -2.63 -15.54
CA PHE A 5 -7.40 -1.34 -15.34
C PHE A 5 -5.93 -1.37 -15.75
N ASP A 6 -5.43 -0.26 -16.29
CA ASP A 6 -4.00 -0.09 -16.55
C ASP A 6 -3.21 0.00 -15.23
N TYR A 7 -3.76 0.75 -14.27
CA TYR A 7 -3.21 0.96 -12.92
C TYR A 7 -4.31 0.91 -11.87
N LEU A 8 -3.97 0.42 -10.68
CA LEU A 8 -4.78 0.55 -9.47
C LEU A 8 -3.98 1.22 -8.36
N VAL A 9 -4.63 2.11 -7.60
CA VAL A 9 -4.00 2.82 -6.48
C VAL A 9 -4.55 2.28 -5.16
N PHE A 10 -3.66 1.82 -4.28
CA PHE A 10 -4.02 1.39 -2.93
C PHE A 10 -3.36 2.31 -1.89
N ILE A 11 -4.20 3.07 -1.19
CA ILE A 11 -3.77 4.07 -0.22
C ILE A 11 -3.83 3.47 1.17
N GLY A 12 -2.75 3.58 1.95
CA GLY A 12 -2.71 3.07 3.31
C GLY A 12 -1.58 3.64 4.15
N ARG A 13 -1.73 3.53 5.47
CA ARG A 13 -0.67 3.88 6.43
C ARG A 13 0.31 2.73 6.61
N PHE A 14 -0.12 1.47 6.50
CA PHE A 14 0.75 0.30 6.60
C PHE A 14 1.64 0.31 7.87
N GLN A 15 1.03 0.55 9.03
CA GLN A 15 1.68 0.70 10.33
C GLN A 15 1.33 -0.47 11.29
N PRO A 16 1.85 -1.70 11.11
CA PRO A 16 2.71 -2.18 10.03
C PRO A 16 1.89 -2.70 8.83
N PHE A 17 2.59 -3.13 7.78
CA PHE A 17 1.98 -3.96 6.75
C PHE A 17 1.58 -5.34 7.33
N HIS A 18 0.48 -5.92 6.87
CA HIS A 18 -0.08 -7.16 7.43
C HIS A 18 -0.89 -7.93 6.38
N TYR A 19 -1.35 -9.14 6.70
CA TYR A 19 -1.97 -10.05 5.72
C TYR A 19 -3.17 -9.48 4.96
N ALA A 20 -4.06 -8.73 5.60
CA ALA A 20 -5.18 -8.12 4.87
C ALA A 20 -4.70 -7.09 3.82
N HIS A 21 -3.62 -6.34 4.07
CA HIS A 21 -3.04 -5.46 3.05
C HIS A 21 -2.50 -6.28 1.86
N LEU A 22 -1.82 -7.40 2.12
CA LEU A 22 -1.33 -8.31 1.08
C LEU A 22 -2.49 -8.87 0.24
N GLN A 23 -3.57 -9.30 0.87
CA GLN A 23 -4.76 -9.80 0.17
C GLN A 23 -5.37 -8.72 -0.73
N THR A 24 -5.44 -7.47 -0.27
CA THR A 24 -5.91 -6.34 -1.11
C THR A 24 -4.99 -6.12 -2.31
N VAL A 25 -3.67 -6.18 -2.13
CA VAL A 25 -2.71 -6.06 -3.24
C VAL A 25 -2.88 -7.20 -4.25
N GLN A 26 -3.10 -8.43 -3.79
CA GLN A 26 -3.35 -9.58 -4.67
C GLN A 26 -4.65 -9.42 -5.48
N VAL A 27 -5.71 -8.91 -4.85
CA VAL A 27 -6.98 -8.58 -5.53
C VAL A 27 -6.80 -7.44 -6.54
N ALA A 28 -5.92 -6.48 -6.28
CA ALA A 28 -5.62 -5.42 -7.24
C ALA A 28 -4.77 -5.93 -8.43
N LEU A 29 -3.79 -6.80 -8.18
CA LEU A 29 -2.96 -7.42 -9.21
C LEU A 29 -3.73 -8.41 -10.10
N SER A 30 -4.87 -8.94 -9.66
CA SER A 30 -5.75 -9.73 -10.54
C SER A 30 -6.53 -8.86 -11.53
N GLN A 31 -6.63 -7.55 -11.28
CA GLN A 31 -7.42 -6.61 -12.07
C GLN A 31 -6.57 -5.59 -12.86
N SER A 32 -5.27 -5.48 -12.55
CA SER A 32 -4.33 -4.55 -13.18
C SER A 32 -2.93 -5.14 -13.24
N GLN A 33 -2.15 -4.73 -14.25
CA GLN A 33 -0.73 -5.09 -14.34
C GLN A 33 0.10 -4.35 -13.28
N TYR A 34 -0.32 -3.15 -12.89
CA TYR A 34 0.42 -2.26 -12.01
C TYR A 34 -0.44 -1.81 -10.83
N VAL A 35 0.08 -1.98 -9.62
CA VAL A 35 -0.53 -1.47 -8.38
C VAL A 35 0.41 -0.45 -7.74
N ILE A 36 -0.10 0.75 -7.53
CA ILE A 36 0.60 1.86 -6.88
C ILE A 36 0.20 1.89 -5.41
N LEU A 37 1.15 1.64 -4.51
CA LEU A 37 0.97 1.79 -3.08
C LEU A 37 1.27 3.23 -2.68
N ALA A 38 0.25 3.98 -2.25
CA ALA A 38 0.42 5.34 -1.76
C ALA A 38 0.57 5.33 -0.22
N LEU A 39 1.79 5.59 0.26
CA LEU A 39 2.10 5.63 1.70
C LEU A 39 1.54 6.91 2.34
N GLY A 40 0.43 6.77 3.06
CA GLY A 40 -0.13 7.84 3.88
C GLY A 40 0.69 8.10 5.14
N SER A 41 0.50 9.29 5.75
CA SER A 41 1.22 9.71 6.96
C SER A 41 2.74 9.58 6.83
N ALA A 42 3.31 10.15 5.76
CA ALA A 42 4.72 10.03 5.40
C ALA A 42 5.63 11.09 6.06
N GLN A 43 5.12 11.86 7.03
CA GLN A 43 5.94 12.78 7.81
C GLN A 43 7.01 12.02 8.63
N ASN A 44 8.14 12.67 8.93
CA ASN A 44 9.26 12.06 9.65
C ASN A 44 8.99 11.81 11.15
N GLU A 45 8.00 12.49 11.73
CA GLU A 45 7.67 12.39 13.14
C GLU A 45 6.99 11.07 13.47
N ARG A 46 7.64 10.28 14.34
CA ARG A 46 7.08 9.03 14.86
C ARG A 46 6.13 9.30 16.02
N ASN A 47 5.07 8.51 16.12
CA ASN A 47 4.20 8.47 17.30
C ASN A 47 3.56 7.09 17.46
N LEU A 48 2.79 6.87 18.54
CA LEU A 48 2.13 5.59 18.81
C LEU A 48 1.23 5.11 17.67
N LYS A 49 0.65 6.03 16.88
CA LYS A 49 -0.16 5.68 15.72
C LYS A 49 0.72 5.41 14.47
N ASN A 50 1.81 6.16 14.29
CA ASN A 50 2.75 6.03 13.16
C ASN A 50 4.17 5.67 13.67
N PRO A 51 4.40 4.42 14.10
CA PRO A 51 5.69 4.01 14.66
C PRO A 51 6.81 3.88 13.60
N PHE A 52 6.46 3.60 12.33
CA PHE A 52 7.40 3.44 11.23
C PHE A 52 7.39 4.65 10.30
N THR A 53 8.56 5.09 9.87
CA THR A 53 8.76 6.10 8.82
C THR A 53 8.24 5.59 7.47
N ALA A 54 8.16 6.47 6.46
CA ALA A 54 7.82 6.03 5.11
C ALA A 54 8.88 5.07 4.56
N SER A 55 10.18 5.37 4.74
CA SER A 55 11.29 4.52 4.28
C SER A 55 11.38 3.16 4.97
N GLU A 56 10.82 2.99 6.16
CA GLU A 56 10.73 1.66 6.81
C GLU A 56 9.54 0.83 6.32
N ARG A 57 8.60 1.44 5.60
CA ARG A 57 7.40 0.79 5.05
C ARG A 57 7.49 0.53 3.54
N GLU A 58 8.48 1.10 2.87
CA GLU A 58 8.82 0.87 1.46
C GLU A 58 9.61 -0.44 1.31
#